data_AF-A0A1F6YST9-F1
#
_entry.id   AF-A0A1F6YST9-F1
#
_cell.length_a   1.000
_cell.length_b   1.000
_cell.length_c   1.000
_cell.angle_alpha   90.00
_cell.angle_beta   90.00
_cell.angle_gamma   90.00
#
_symmetry.space_group_name_H-M   'P 1'
#
loop_
_entity.id
_entity.type
_entity.pdbx_description
1 polymer ?
#
loop_
_entity_poly.entity_id
_entity_poly.type
_entity_poly.pdbx_seq_one_letter_code
_entity_poly.pdbx_strand_id
1 'polypeptide(L)'
;MKNKIVLVFLFSLLVPVSFSSAYIPLPSSTDLGGASNPINIQILPDLNSQKRQENLLRESQLKAQYGYSVYSSCKPSACGNYNAIDPFSESSCLSMLEAWLGGGRCLAQRQKSNENIQCVTGYTKVLSNGWYVCSPVVAPTAPIKTNDQVCIDKFGAHIKWDGTKDSEGLLNCGCESGYQANSDGSECVLVSNVPVKTNDQICQDNFGLKSNWDGTKNNAGGLSCGCQNGYQFNQGQTQCISIPKAETKTIAPVIKKVLEVKENTTINKPDPIDKVVVTNTEEVKPKSFWAKIKNWLGF
;
A
#
# COMPACT_ATOMS: atom_id res chain seq x y z
N MET A 1 26.00 25.10 8.47
CA MET A 1 25.55 24.68 9.82
C MET A 1 24.05 24.92 9.89
N LYS A 2 23.23 23.86 9.86
CA LYS A 2 21.75 23.95 9.84
C LYS A 2 21.22 23.49 11.20
N ASN A 3 20.72 24.42 12.00
CA ASN A 3 20.07 24.13 13.27
C ASN A 3 18.74 23.41 13.02
N LYS A 4 18.58 22.22 13.60
CA LYS A 4 17.29 21.53 13.70
C LYS A 4 16.72 21.82 15.08
N ILE A 5 15.59 22.52 15.13
CA ILE A 5 14.78 22.69 16.33
C ILE A 5 13.90 21.45 16.45
N VAL A 6 14.09 20.68 17.52
CA VAL A 6 13.23 19.55 17.89
C VAL A 6 12.25 20.04 18.94
N LEU A 7 10.97 20.12 18.58
CA LEU A 7 9.87 20.46 19.47
C LEU A 7 9.26 19.16 20.00
N VAL A 8 9.56 18.82 21.26
CA VAL A 8 8.96 17.70 21.97
C VAL A 8 7.71 18.23 22.70
N PHE A 9 6.53 17.84 22.25
CA PHE A 9 5.29 18.06 22.98
C PHE A 9 5.09 16.94 24.00
N LEU A 10 5.33 17.25 25.28
CA LEU A 10 4.90 16.41 26.41
C LEU A 10 3.43 16.71 26.73
N PHE A 11 2.52 15.87 26.26
CA PHE A 11 1.13 15.89 26.72
C PHE A 11 1.04 15.21 28.10
N SER A 12 0.95 16.02 29.17
CA SER A 12 0.60 15.55 30.52
C SER A 12 -0.88 15.15 30.56
N LEU A 13 -1.15 13.85 30.54
CA LEU A 13 -2.43 13.26 30.96
C LEU A 13 -2.40 13.07 32.48
N LEU A 14 -2.75 14.12 33.23
CA LEU A 14 -3.12 14.01 34.65
C LEU A 14 -4.62 13.71 34.74
N VAL A 15 -4.97 12.43 34.82
CA VAL A 15 -6.29 12.00 35.29
C VAL A 15 -6.15 11.65 36.78
N PRO A 16 -6.87 12.33 37.70
CA PRO A 16 -6.83 12.00 39.11
C PRO A 16 -7.57 10.67 39.34
N VAL A 17 -6.81 9.62 39.64
CA VAL A 17 -7.37 8.35 40.10
C VAL A 17 -7.72 8.52 41.58
N SER A 18 -9.00 8.70 41.88
CA SER A 18 -9.50 8.77 43.24
C SER A 18 -9.50 7.36 43.84
N PHE A 19 -8.52 7.04 44.68
CA PHE A 19 -8.55 5.84 45.51
C PHE A 19 -9.34 6.13 46.78
N SER A 20 -10.57 5.60 46.89
CA SER A 20 -11.29 5.54 48.15
C SER A 20 -10.76 4.35 48.96
N SER A 21 -9.93 4.61 49.96
CA SER A 21 -9.52 3.60 50.95
C SER A 21 -10.60 3.46 52.03
N ALA A 22 -11.32 2.35 52.00
CA ALA A 22 -12.17 1.95 53.13
C ALA A 22 -11.27 1.32 54.21
N TYR A 23 -11.13 1.99 55.35
CA TYR A 23 -10.42 1.48 56.51
C TYR A 23 -11.31 0.49 57.26
N ILE A 24 -11.06 -0.81 57.11
CA ILE A 24 -11.71 -1.85 57.90
C ILE A 24 -10.84 -2.10 59.14
N PRO A 25 -11.31 -1.84 60.36
CA PRO A 25 -10.56 -2.17 61.56
C PRO A 25 -10.45 -3.68 61.71
N LEU A 26 -9.22 -4.21 61.64
CA LEU A 26 -8.91 -5.60 61.95
C LEU A 26 -8.96 -5.83 63.47
N PRO A 27 -9.55 -6.94 63.94
CA PRO A 27 -9.48 -7.31 65.35
C PRO A 27 -8.02 -7.62 65.73
N SER A 28 -7.59 -7.03 66.83
CA SER A 28 -6.30 -7.29 67.46
C SER A 28 -6.27 -8.69 68.06
N SER A 29 -5.80 -9.68 67.31
CA SER A 29 -5.30 -10.94 67.88
C SER A 29 -3.83 -11.09 67.49
N THR A 30 -2.99 -10.90 68.51
CA THR A 30 -1.60 -11.33 68.57
C THR A 30 -1.41 -12.76 68.12
N ASP A 31 -0.28 -12.99 67.44
CA ASP A 31 0.27 -14.26 66.96
C ASP A 31 -0.46 -14.96 65.81
N LEU A 32 0.10 -14.78 64.60
CA LEU A 32 0.43 -15.85 63.63
C LEU A 32 1.02 -15.22 62.33
N GLY A 33 2.32 -15.43 62.07
CA GLY A 33 2.91 -15.30 60.72
C GLY A 33 4.24 -14.54 60.64
N GLY A 34 5.37 -15.28 60.64
CA GLY A 34 6.71 -14.74 60.39
C GLY A 34 6.91 -14.24 58.94
N ALA A 35 7.96 -13.42 58.77
CA ALA A 35 8.28 -12.60 57.59
C ALA A 35 8.54 -13.34 56.25
N SER A 36 8.26 -14.63 56.14
CA SER A 36 8.53 -15.44 54.95
C SER A 36 7.29 -15.95 54.22
N ASN A 37 6.07 -15.63 54.68
CA ASN A 37 4.84 -15.95 53.94
C ASN A 37 3.78 -14.85 54.13
N PRO A 38 3.61 -13.92 53.17
CA PRO A 38 2.51 -12.99 53.21
C PRO A 38 1.19 -13.77 53.08
N ILE A 39 0.38 -13.75 54.14
CA ILE A 39 -0.99 -14.27 54.08
C ILE A 39 -1.77 -13.36 53.14
N ASN A 40 -1.90 -13.81 51.90
CA ASN A 40 -2.67 -13.12 50.87
C ASN A 40 -4.14 -13.42 51.15
N ILE A 41 -4.78 -12.58 51.99
CA ILE A 41 -6.23 -12.67 52.22
C ILE A 41 -6.91 -12.19 50.94
N GLN A 42 -7.12 -13.12 50.01
CA GLN A 42 -8.07 -12.91 48.92
C GLN A 42 -9.46 -12.87 49.54
N ILE A 43 -9.94 -11.65 49.83
CA ILE A 43 -11.35 -11.44 50.11
C ILE A 43 -12.07 -11.75 48.80
N LEU A 44 -12.53 -13.00 48.65
CA LEU A 44 -13.42 -13.35 47.55
C LEU A 44 -14.66 -12.46 47.70
N PRO A 45 -14.94 -11.60 46.70
CA PRO A 45 -16.13 -10.78 46.76
C PRO A 45 -17.34 -11.70 46.86
N ASP A 46 -18.30 -11.36 47.74
CA ASP A 46 -19.56 -12.09 47.82
C ASP A 46 -20.17 -12.21 46.42
N LEU A 47 -20.65 -13.42 46.08
CA LEU A 47 -21.16 -13.77 44.76
C LEU A 47 -22.25 -12.78 44.30
N ASN A 48 -23.06 -12.29 45.24
CA ASN A 48 -24.09 -11.29 44.96
C ASN A 48 -23.51 -9.93 44.54
N SER A 49 -22.39 -9.54 45.15
CA SER A 49 -21.69 -8.29 44.83
C SER A 49 -21.07 -8.35 43.44
N GLN A 50 -20.46 -9.48 43.07
CA GLN A 50 -19.96 -9.69 41.70
C GLN A 50 -21.11 -9.64 40.70
N LYS A 51 -22.20 -10.36 40.98
CA LYS A 51 -23.34 -10.43 40.05
C LYS A 51 -24.01 -9.07 39.83
N ARG A 52 -24.09 -8.25 40.87
CA ARG A 52 -24.60 -6.88 40.77
C ARG A 52 -23.72 -6.00 39.87
N GLN A 53 -22.40 -6.13 39.95
CA GLN A 53 -21.50 -5.38 39.06
C GLN A 53 -21.66 -5.79 37.59
N GLU A 54 -21.80 -7.10 37.33
CA GLU A 54 -22.10 -7.60 35.97
C GLU A 54 -23.43 -7.04 35.43
N ASN A 55 -24.48 -7.02 36.26
CA ASN A 55 -25.78 -6.49 35.87
C ASN A 55 -25.71 -4.99 35.56
N LEU A 56 -25.00 -4.19 36.38
CA LEU A 56 -24.82 -2.76 36.14
C LEU A 56 -24.06 -2.48 34.84
N LEU A 57 -23.00 -3.25 34.57
CA LEU A 57 -22.26 -3.14 33.32
C LEU A 57 -23.15 -3.48 32.12
N ARG A 58 -23.91 -4.57 32.20
CA ARG A 58 -24.83 -5.00 31.14
C ARG A 58 -25.96 -4.00 30.92
N GLU A 59 -26.54 -3.45 31.98
CA GLU A 59 -27.54 -2.39 31.87
C GLU A 59 -26.97 -1.15 31.16
N SER A 60 -25.74 -0.75 31.50
CA SER A 60 -25.04 0.36 30.84
C SER A 60 -24.83 0.08 29.34
N GLN A 61 -24.40 -1.14 28.99
CA GLN A 61 -24.24 -1.58 27.60
C GLN A 61 -25.55 -1.51 26.82
N LEU A 62 -26.66 -2.00 27.39
CA LEU A 62 -27.97 -1.93 26.75
C LEU A 62 -28.44 -0.48 26.55
N LYS A 63 -28.24 0.40 27.55
CA LYS A 63 -28.55 1.83 27.43
C LYS A 63 -27.70 2.52 26.35
N ALA A 64 -26.42 2.18 26.25
CA ALA A 64 -25.52 2.73 25.23
C ALA A 64 -25.86 2.22 23.82
N GLN A 65 -26.20 0.94 23.70
CA GLN A 65 -26.48 0.29 22.41
C GLN A 65 -27.83 0.73 21.82
N TYR A 66 -28.88 0.80 22.64
CA TYR A 66 -30.26 1.04 22.16
C TYR A 66 -30.78 2.46 22.48
N GLY A 67 -30.03 3.23 23.28
CA GLY A 67 -30.44 4.54 23.76
C GLY A 67 -31.29 4.50 25.03
N TYR A 68 -31.07 5.48 25.93
CA TYR A 68 -31.71 5.54 27.24
C TYR A 68 -33.25 5.56 27.19
N SER A 69 -33.84 6.26 26.21
CA SER A 69 -35.30 6.37 26.06
C SER A 69 -35.96 5.03 25.69
N VAL A 70 -35.38 4.28 24.75
CA VAL A 70 -35.89 2.97 24.33
C VAL A 70 -35.71 1.93 25.44
N TYR A 71 -34.56 1.96 26.11
CA TYR A 71 -34.32 1.13 27.28
C TYR A 71 -35.38 1.37 28.38
N SER A 72 -35.62 2.65 28.74
CA SER A 72 -36.50 3.02 29.85
C SER A 72 -37.98 2.74 29.57
N SER A 73 -38.42 2.86 28.32
CA SER A 73 -39.79 2.51 27.91
C SER A 73 -40.01 0.99 27.88
N CYS A 74 -38.97 0.21 27.59
CA CYS A 74 -39.09 -1.25 27.52
C CYS A 74 -39.00 -1.95 28.88
N LYS A 75 -38.13 -1.45 29.78
CA LYS A 75 -37.83 -2.10 31.07
C LYS A 75 -39.08 -2.47 31.89
N PRO A 76 -40.10 -1.62 32.05
CA PRO A 76 -41.29 -1.97 32.83
C PRO A 76 -42.09 -3.13 32.21
N SER A 77 -42.17 -3.18 30.88
CA SER A 77 -42.94 -4.20 30.15
C SER A 77 -42.21 -5.54 30.08
N ALA A 78 -40.88 -5.50 29.93
CA ALA A 78 -40.07 -6.69 29.89
C ALA A 78 -39.91 -7.29 31.29
N CYS A 79 -39.65 -6.47 32.31
CA CYS A 79 -39.23 -6.98 33.62
C CYS A 79 -40.33 -7.12 34.66
N GLY A 80 -41.55 -6.60 34.40
CA GLY A 80 -42.67 -6.70 35.34
C GLY A 80 -42.32 -6.21 36.77
N ASN A 81 -42.98 -6.79 37.78
CA ASN A 81 -42.68 -6.54 39.21
C ASN A 81 -41.45 -7.35 39.66
N TYR A 82 -40.26 -7.05 39.11
CA TYR A 82 -39.03 -7.69 39.57
C TYR A 82 -38.56 -7.09 40.91
N ASN A 83 -37.95 -7.92 41.75
CA ASN A 83 -37.38 -7.49 43.03
C ASN A 83 -35.93 -7.00 42.84
N ALA A 84 -35.72 -5.69 42.85
CA ALA A 84 -34.39 -5.09 42.67
C ALA A 84 -33.34 -5.47 43.74
N ILE A 85 -33.75 -6.15 44.82
CA ILE A 85 -32.85 -6.60 45.88
C ILE A 85 -32.11 -7.89 45.46
N ASP A 86 -32.72 -8.74 44.64
CA ASP A 86 -32.13 -10.01 44.19
C ASP A 86 -31.38 -9.85 42.84
N PRO A 87 -30.04 -9.92 42.82
CA PRO A 87 -29.25 -9.75 41.61
C PRO A 87 -29.46 -10.84 40.55
N PHE A 88 -29.96 -12.02 40.92
CA PHE A 88 -30.28 -13.07 39.94
C PHE A 88 -31.58 -12.76 39.20
N SER A 89 -32.56 -12.20 39.90
CA SER A 89 -33.79 -11.71 39.29
C SER A 89 -33.53 -10.55 38.32
N GLU A 90 -32.60 -9.64 38.67
CA GLU A 90 -32.16 -8.55 37.81
C GLU A 90 -31.46 -9.06 36.55
N SER A 91 -30.59 -10.07 36.68
CA SER A 91 -29.91 -10.67 35.52
C SER A 91 -30.91 -11.31 34.53
N SER A 92 -31.95 -11.96 35.05
CA SER A 92 -33.02 -12.54 34.24
C SER A 92 -33.84 -11.47 33.51
N CYS A 93 -34.16 -10.36 34.19
CA CYS A 93 -34.77 -9.17 33.59
C CYS A 93 -33.92 -8.60 32.44
N LEU A 94 -32.62 -8.41 32.67
CA LEU A 94 -31.72 -7.86 31.64
C LEU A 94 -31.59 -8.78 30.42
N SER A 95 -31.56 -10.09 30.59
CA SER A 95 -31.58 -11.05 29.46
C SER A 95 -32.86 -10.97 28.64
N MET A 96 -34.01 -10.86 29.28
CA MET A 96 -35.28 -10.72 28.58
C MET A 96 -35.38 -9.36 27.89
N LEU A 97 -34.91 -8.30 28.54
CA LEU A 97 -34.87 -6.95 27.99
C LEU A 97 -33.97 -6.88 26.75
N GLU A 98 -32.80 -7.53 26.78
CA GLU A 98 -31.91 -7.64 25.61
C GLU A 98 -32.60 -8.37 24.45
N ALA A 99 -33.29 -9.49 24.72
CA ALA A 99 -34.04 -10.21 23.68
C ALA A 99 -35.18 -9.37 23.09
N TRP A 100 -35.85 -8.54 23.90
CA TRP A 100 -36.91 -7.65 23.43
C TRP A 100 -36.38 -6.45 22.66
N LEU A 101 -35.27 -5.86 23.10
CA LEU A 101 -34.59 -4.75 22.41
C LEU A 101 -34.04 -5.22 21.07
N GLY A 102 -33.31 -6.35 21.04
CA GLY A 102 -32.78 -6.93 19.80
C GLY A 102 -33.88 -7.43 18.85
N GLY A 103 -35.02 -7.88 19.39
CA GLY A 103 -36.18 -8.32 18.60
C GLY A 103 -37.18 -7.21 18.24
N GLY A 104 -36.92 -5.95 18.60
CA GLY A 104 -37.83 -4.82 18.32
C GLY A 104 -39.18 -4.88 19.05
N ARG A 105 -39.33 -5.72 20.07
CA ARG A 105 -40.60 -5.93 20.81
C ARG A 105 -40.95 -4.78 21.75
N CYS A 106 -39.94 -4.02 22.16
CA CYS A 106 -40.04 -2.88 23.07
C CYS A 106 -40.84 -1.68 22.52
N LEU A 107 -40.92 -1.54 21.19
CA LEU A 107 -41.55 -0.40 20.52
C LEU A 107 -42.96 -0.71 20.00
N ALA A 108 -43.39 -1.95 20.10
CA ALA A 108 -44.75 -2.35 19.77
C ALA A 108 -45.63 -2.19 21.01
N GLN A 109 -46.04 -0.96 21.33
CA GLN A 109 -47.40 -0.84 21.87
C GLN A 109 -48.31 -1.44 20.80
N ARG A 110 -48.82 -2.65 21.04
CA ARG A 110 -49.76 -3.32 20.13
C ARG A 110 -51.05 -2.50 20.07
N GLN A 111 -51.07 -1.44 19.27
CA GLN A 111 -52.28 -0.76 18.88
C GLN A 111 -52.66 -1.25 17.50
N LYS A 112 -53.77 -2.00 17.44
CA LYS A 112 -54.22 -2.75 16.26
C LYS A 112 -54.79 -1.88 15.13
N SER A 113 -54.78 -0.54 15.25
CA SER A 113 -55.52 0.30 14.30
C SER A 113 -55.14 1.78 14.21
N ASN A 114 -54.10 2.29 14.89
CA ASN A 114 -53.91 3.73 14.94
C ASN A 114 -52.78 4.16 14.00
N GLU A 115 -53.12 4.87 12.93
CA GLU A 115 -52.17 5.51 12.00
C GLU A 115 -51.22 6.50 12.70
N ASN A 116 -51.53 6.88 13.94
CA ASN A 116 -50.86 7.88 14.77
C ASN A 116 -49.70 7.35 15.64
N ILE A 117 -49.02 6.27 15.26
CA ILE A 117 -47.76 5.91 15.92
C ILE A 117 -46.72 7.00 15.64
N GLN A 118 -46.41 7.82 16.65
CA GLN A 118 -45.28 8.74 16.62
C GLN A 118 -44.03 8.02 17.11
N CYS A 119 -43.07 7.83 16.21
CA CYS A 119 -41.76 7.32 16.57
C CYS A 119 -40.93 8.40 17.25
N VAL A 120 -40.19 8.03 18.29
CA VAL A 120 -39.21 8.92 18.93
C VAL A 120 -38.15 9.35 17.92
N THR A 121 -37.57 10.55 18.10
CA THR A 121 -36.51 11.09 17.25
C THR A 121 -35.40 10.05 17.01
N GLY A 122 -35.03 9.83 15.75
CA GLY A 122 -34.06 8.81 15.35
C GLY A 122 -34.68 7.45 14.99
N TYR A 123 -36.02 7.32 14.99
CA TYR A 123 -36.74 6.14 14.52
C TYR A 123 -37.79 6.53 13.46
N THR A 124 -38.00 5.69 12.45
CA THR A 124 -39.02 5.85 11.41
C THR A 124 -40.03 4.70 11.46
N LYS A 125 -41.26 5.02 11.05
CA LYS A 125 -42.38 4.08 10.99
C LYS A 125 -42.18 3.14 9.80
N VAL A 126 -42.05 1.84 10.05
CA VAL A 126 -41.97 0.81 9.01
C VAL A 126 -43.12 -0.20 9.17
N LEU A 127 -43.64 -0.72 8.06
CA LEU A 127 -44.67 -1.75 8.06
C LEU A 127 -43.99 -3.13 8.05
N SER A 128 -44.20 -3.93 9.10
CA SER A 128 -43.67 -5.29 9.22
C SER A 128 -44.80 -6.26 9.58
N ASN A 129 -45.04 -7.24 8.72
CA ASN A 129 -46.11 -8.25 8.90
C ASN A 129 -47.50 -7.66 9.17
N GLY A 130 -47.84 -6.54 8.54
CA GLY A 130 -49.12 -5.85 8.73
C GLY A 130 -49.22 -5.00 10.00
N TRP A 131 -48.11 -4.81 10.73
CA TRP A 131 -48.02 -3.95 11.91
C TRP A 131 -47.04 -2.81 11.66
N TYR A 132 -47.39 -1.61 12.12
CA TYR A 132 -46.45 -0.51 12.13
C TYR A 132 -45.52 -0.62 13.35
N VAL A 133 -44.21 -0.61 13.10
CA VAL A 133 -43.19 -0.61 14.13
C VAL A 133 -42.25 0.57 13.91
N CYS A 134 -41.71 1.14 14.99
CA CYS A 134 -40.66 2.14 14.90
C CYS A 134 -39.32 1.42 14.76
N SER A 135 -38.70 1.53 13.59
CA SER A 135 -37.34 1.05 13.33
C SER A 135 -36.38 2.23 13.45
N PRO A 136 -35.15 2.05 13.98
CA PRO A 136 -34.18 3.13 13.95
C PRO A 136 -34.06 3.66 12.52
N VAL A 137 -34.01 4.99 12.37
CA VAL A 137 -33.58 5.63 11.14
C VAL A 137 -32.14 5.21 10.99
N VAL A 138 -31.91 4.13 10.25
CA VAL A 138 -30.59 3.83 9.76
C VAL A 138 -30.26 5.04 8.90
N ALA A 139 -29.45 5.96 9.46
CA ALA A 139 -28.90 7.06 8.67
C ALA A 139 -28.40 6.40 7.39
N PRO A 140 -28.83 6.87 6.20
CA PRO A 140 -28.54 6.19 4.95
C PRO A 140 -27.06 5.88 4.99
N THR A 141 -26.73 4.60 5.17
CA THR A 141 -25.35 4.19 5.29
C THR A 141 -24.81 4.57 3.94
N ALA A 142 -23.94 5.60 3.93
CA ALA A 142 -23.30 6.04 2.71
C ALA A 142 -22.85 4.76 2.01
N PRO A 143 -23.22 4.56 0.74
CA PRO A 143 -23.04 3.28 0.07
C PRO A 143 -21.63 2.78 0.36
N ILE A 144 -21.52 1.59 0.93
CA ILE A 144 -20.24 1.04 1.38
C ILE A 144 -19.37 0.97 0.14
N LYS A 145 -18.44 1.92 0.01
CA LYS A 145 -17.49 1.95 -1.08
C LYS A 145 -16.50 0.81 -0.85
N THR A 146 -16.25 0.02 -1.89
CA THR A 146 -15.16 -0.95 -1.87
C THR A 146 -13.83 -0.20 -1.82
N ASN A 147 -12.76 -0.86 -1.36
CA ASN A 147 -11.42 -0.24 -1.36
C ASN A 147 -11.01 0.20 -2.78
N ASP A 148 -11.37 -0.58 -3.80
CA ASP A 148 -11.16 -0.21 -5.20
C ASP A 148 -11.95 1.06 -5.57
N GLN A 149 -13.21 1.18 -5.16
CA GLN A 149 -14.00 2.39 -5.43
C GLN A 149 -13.41 3.62 -4.72
N VAL A 150 -12.88 3.47 -3.50
CA VAL A 150 -12.17 4.56 -2.80
C VAL A 150 -10.92 4.98 -3.58
N CYS A 151 -10.17 4.03 -4.11
CA CYS A 151 -9.01 4.31 -4.94
C CYS A 151 -9.40 4.99 -6.28
N ILE A 152 -10.46 4.50 -6.95
CA ILE A 152 -10.99 5.08 -8.21
C ILE A 152 -11.49 6.51 -7.99
N ASP A 153 -12.22 6.77 -6.90
CA ASP A 153 -12.74 8.10 -6.60
C ASP A 153 -11.61 9.12 -6.32
N LYS A 154 -10.44 8.65 -5.86
CA LYS A 154 -9.30 9.51 -5.50
C LYS A 154 -8.35 9.78 -6.67
N PHE A 155 -8.10 8.78 -7.51
CA PHE A 155 -7.04 8.83 -8.54
C PHE A 155 -7.57 8.61 -9.97
N GLY A 156 -8.88 8.38 -10.15
CA GLY A 156 -9.50 8.17 -11.45
C GLY A 156 -9.56 6.71 -11.89
N ALA A 157 -9.81 6.50 -13.18
CA ALA A 157 -9.93 5.17 -13.77
C ALA A 157 -8.58 4.43 -13.80
N HIS A 158 -8.62 3.10 -13.96
CA HIS A 158 -7.44 2.23 -14.08
C HIS A 158 -6.51 2.21 -12.86
N ILE A 159 -7.07 2.54 -11.71
CA ILE A 159 -6.46 2.44 -10.39
C ILE A 159 -7.13 1.29 -9.64
N LYS A 160 -6.32 0.51 -8.90
CA LYS A 160 -6.77 -0.59 -8.04
C LYS A 160 -6.10 -0.51 -6.67
N TRP A 161 -6.79 -0.96 -5.63
CA TRP A 161 -6.18 -1.15 -4.32
C TRP A 161 -5.18 -2.31 -4.36
N ASP A 162 -3.97 -2.09 -3.83
CA ASP A 162 -2.89 -3.09 -3.89
C ASP A 162 -2.97 -4.15 -2.77
N GLY A 163 -3.95 -4.04 -1.87
CA GLY A 163 -4.11 -4.93 -0.72
C GLY A 163 -3.45 -4.42 0.57
N THR A 164 -2.81 -3.26 0.55
CA THR A 164 -2.04 -2.71 1.68
C THR A 164 -2.50 -1.31 2.08
N LYS A 165 -2.03 -0.86 3.25
CA LYS A 165 -2.24 0.50 3.78
C LYS A 165 -0.91 1.11 4.17
N ASP A 166 -0.82 2.44 4.12
CA ASP A 166 0.34 3.16 4.63
C ASP A 166 0.34 3.26 6.17
N SER A 167 1.35 3.93 6.72
CA SER A 167 1.49 4.15 8.17
C SER A 167 0.39 5.00 8.79
N GLU A 168 -0.35 5.75 7.97
CA GLU A 168 -1.48 6.59 8.41
C GLU A 168 -2.82 5.83 8.27
N GLY A 169 -2.80 4.61 7.74
CA GLY A 169 -3.97 3.78 7.52
C GLY A 169 -4.73 4.10 6.22
N LEU A 170 -4.15 4.91 5.33
CA LEU A 170 -4.70 5.19 4.00
C LEU A 170 -4.42 4.03 3.05
N LEU A 171 -5.31 3.83 2.08
CA LEU A 171 -5.17 2.77 1.09
C LEU A 171 -4.02 3.07 0.13
N ASN A 172 -3.16 2.09 -0.11
CA ASN A 172 -2.18 2.14 -1.18
C ASN A 172 -2.84 1.72 -2.50
N CYS A 173 -2.89 2.66 -3.44
CA CYS A 173 -3.54 2.46 -4.73
C CYS A 173 -2.47 2.44 -5.83
N GLY A 174 -2.57 1.49 -6.76
CA GLY A 174 -1.65 1.31 -7.88
C GLY A 174 -2.38 1.17 -9.22
N CYS A 175 -1.65 1.31 -10.32
CA CYS A 175 -2.23 1.17 -11.65
C CYS A 175 -2.58 -0.29 -11.98
N GLU A 176 -3.66 -0.48 -12.74
CA GLU A 176 -4.00 -1.77 -13.34
C GLU A 176 -2.90 -2.27 -14.30
N SER A 177 -2.87 -3.57 -14.55
CA SER A 177 -1.92 -4.15 -15.50
C SER A 177 -2.07 -3.52 -16.89
N GLY A 178 -0.96 -3.05 -17.46
CA GLY A 178 -0.94 -2.32 -18.73
C GLY A 178 -1.04 -0.80 -18.58
N TYR A 179 -1.13 -0.27 -17.35
CA TYR A 179 -1.12 1.16 -17.06
C TYR A 179 0.07 1.53 -16.18
N GLN A 180 0.55 2.77 -16.33
CA GLN A 180 1.56 3.37 -15.45
C GLN A 180 1.08 4.71 -14.95
N ALA A 181 1.54 5.10 -13.76
CA ALA A 181 1.31 6.44 -13.27
C ALA A 181 1.95 7.44 -14.24
N ASN A 182 1.24 8.52 -14.55
CA ASN A 182 1.81 9.66 -15.26
C ASN A 182 2.91 10.34 -14.41
N SER A 183 3.60 11.32 -14.99
CA SER A 183 4.78 11.95 -14.36
C SER A 183 4.51 12.62 -13.01
N ASP A 184 3.27 13.02 -12.74
CA ASP A 184 2.85 13.65 -11.48
C ASP A 184 2.16 12.67 -10.53
N GLY A 185 1.95 11.41 -10.93
CA GLY A 185 1.31 10.38 -10.12
C GLY A 185 -0.19 10.58 -9.90
N SER A 186 -0.83 11.46 -10.66
CA SER A 186 -2.25 11.80 -10.50
C SER A 186 -3.18 10.81 -11.20
N GLU A 187 -2.75 10.20 -12.30
CA GLU A 187 -3.56 9.32 -13.15
C GLU A 187 -2.76 8.14 -13.67
N CYS A 188 -3.45 7.03 -13.91
CA CYS A 188 -2.89 5.87 -14.60
C CYS A 188 -3.14 5.99 -16.11
N VAL A 189 -2.08 6.17 -16.87
CA VAL A 189 -2.12 6.22 -18.34
C VAL A 189 -1.75 4.87 -18.92
N LEU A 190 -2.38 4.51 -20.03
CA LEU A 190 -2.05 3.27 -20.74
C LEU A 190 -0.54 3.29 -21.04
N VAL A 191 0.19 2.30 -20.53
CA VAL A 191 1.55 2.05 -20.99
C VAL A 191 1.36 1.73 -22.46
N SER A 192 1.71 2.69 -23.31
CA SER A 192 1.86 2.40 -24.72
C SER A 192 2.94 1.33 -24.78
N ASN A 193 2.52 0.07 -24.82
CA ASN A 193 3.34 -1.12 -25.07
C ASN A 193 3.86 -1.06 -26.51
N VAL A 194 4.35 0.10 -26.96
CA VAL A 194 5.34 0.15 -28.01
C VAL A 194 6.56 -0.48 -27.33
N PRO A 195 6.89 -1.75 -27.63
CA PRO A 195 8.10 -2.33 -27.07
C PRO A 195 9.23 -1.35 -27.33
N VAL A 196 9.97 -1.00 -26.27
CA VAL A 196 11.10 -0.09 -26.38
C VAL A 196 12.05 -0.70 -27.40
N LYS A 197 11.99 -0.21 -28.64
CA LYS A 197 12.84 -0.70 -29.71
C LYS A 197 14.27 -0.36 -29.33
N THR A 198 15.15 -1.34 -29.36
CA THR A 198 16.58 -1.05 -29.22
C THR A 198 17.01 -0.14 -30.37
N ASN A 199 18.09 0.62 -30.19
CA ASN A 199 18.63 1.46 -31.27
C ASN A 199 18.92 0.63 -32.53
N ASP A 200 19.36 -0.63 -32.37
CA ASP A 200 19.54 -1.57 -33.47
C ASP A 200 18.21 -1.92 -34.16
N GLN A 201 17.14 -2.18 -33.41
CA GLN A 201 15.83 -2.46 -34.00
C GLN A 201 15.32 -1.24 -34.79
N ILE A 202 15.53 -0.03 -34.28
CA ILE A 202 15.17 1.20 -35.00
C ILE A 202 15.99 1.30 -36.30
N CYS A 203 17.30 1.02 -36.27
CA CYS A 203 18.11 0.99 -37.48
C CYS A 203 17.65 -0.10 -38.47
N GLN A 204 17.29 -1.27 -37.98
CA GLN A 204 16.83 -2.38 -38.81
C GLN A 204 15.46 -2.12 -39.44
N ASP A 205 14.56 -1.45 -38.73
CA ASP A 205 13.25 -1.08 -39.26
C ASP A 205 13.35 -0.03 -40.37
N ASN A 206 14.32 0.88 -40.29
CA ASN A 206 14.52 1.95 -41.28
C ASN A 206 15.36 1.53 -42.49
N PHE A 207 16.39 0.71 -42.27
CA PHE A 207 17.43 0.41 -43.27
C PHE A 207 17.62 -1.10 -43.55
N GLY A 208 16.78 -1.94 -42.96
CA GLY A 208 16.75 -3.39 -43.16
C GLY A 208 17.54 -4.19 -42.10
N LEU A 209 17.29 -5.51 -42.05
CA LEU A 209 17.83 -6.43 -41.03
C LEU A 209 19.37 -6.49 -40.92
N LYS A 210 20.09 -5.92 -41.89
CA LYS A 210 21.55 -5.89 -41.95
C LYS A 210 22.15 -4.56 -41.51
N SER A 211 21.33 -3.68 -40.95
CA SER A 211 21.75 -2.44 -40.30
C SER A 211 21.92 -2.61 -38.79
N ASN A 212 22.82 -1.83 -38.21
CA ASN A 212 23.08 -1.75 -36.78
C ASN A 212 23.36 -0.30 -36.37
N TRP A 213 23.10 0.03 -35.12
CA TRP A 213 23.44 1.34 -34.57
C TRP A 213 24.95 1.41 -34.33
N ASP A 214 25.58 2.52 -34.74
CA ASP A 214 27.05 2.69 -34.62
C ASP A 214 27.50 3.25 -33.25
N GLY A 215 26.55 3.51 -32.34
CA GLY A 215 26.82 4.11 -31.03
C GLY A 215 26.71 5.64 -31.00
N THR A 216 26.39 6.30 -32.12
CA THR A 216 26.35 7.76 -32.24
C THR A 216 25.00 8.29 -32.77
N LYS A 217 24.80 9.61 -32.66
CA LYS A 217 23.65 10.32 -33.22
C LYS A 217 24.14 11.31 -34.27
N ASN A 218 23.34 11.54 -35.31
CA ASN A 218 23.62 12.57 -36.30
C ASN A 218 23.32 13.99 -35.75
N ASN A 219 23.66 15.02 -36.52
CA ASN A 219 23.46 16.42 -36.12
C ASN A 219 21.99 16.81 -35.91
N ALA A 220 21.04 16.03 -36.43
CA ALA A 220 19.61 16.24 -36.22
C ALA A 220 19.06 15.48 -34.99
N GLY A 221 19.93 14.80 -34.23
CA GLY A 221 19.55 13.99 -33.06
C GLY A 221 19.00 12.61 -33.39
N GLY A 222 18.96 12.23 -34.68
CA GLY A 222 18.59 10.89 -35.14
C GLY A 222 19.72 9.88 -34.91
N LEU A 223 19.39 8.59 -34.86
CA LEU A 223 20.39 7.53 -34.72
C LEU A 223 21.28 7.44 -35.98
N SER A 224 22.59 7.29 -35.79
CA SER A 224 23.50 6.99 -36.89
C SER A 224 23.58 5.47 -37.06
N CYS A 225 23.10 5.00 -38.21
CA CYS A 225 23.00 3.56 -38.51
C CYS A 225 24.06 3.18 -39.53
N GLY A 226 24.82 2.12 -39.23
CA GLY A 226 25.78 1.48 -40.12
C GLY A 226 25.25 0.18 -40.71
N CYS A 227 26.04 -0.44 -41.59
CA CYS A 227 25.80 -1.79 -42.10
C CYS A 227 26.70 -2.80 -41.39
N GLN A 228 26.18 -4.01 -41.14
CA GLN A 228 26.95 -5.13 -40.63
C GLN A 228 28.13 -5.49 -41.56
N ASN A 229 29.17 -6.14 -41.02
CA ASN A 229 30.33 -6.57 -41.79
C ASN A 229 29.94 -7.39 -43.04
N GLY A 230 30.48 -7.01 -44.20
CA GLY A 230 30.15 -7.62 -45.50
C GLY A 230 28.96 -6.98 -46.23
N TYR A 231 28.36 -5.93 -45.66
CA TYR A 231 27.29 -5.14 -46.25
C TYR A 231 27.71 -3.68 -46.39
N GLN A 232 27.13 -2.99 -47.36
CA GLN A 232 27.28 -1.55 -47.58
C GLN A 232 25.92 -0.95 -47.92
N PHE A 233 25.74 0.34 -47.65
CA PHE A 233 24.54 1.03 -48.12
C PHE A 233 24.47 1.01 -49.64
N ASN A 234 23.26 0.86 -50.18
CA ASN A 234 23.01 1.14 -51.60
C ASN A 234 23.24 2.64 -51.91
N GLN A 235 23.27 2.99 -53.21
CA GLN A 235 23.46 4.38 -53.62
C GLN A 235 22.40 5.35 -53.04
N GLY A 236 21.20 4.85 -52.72
CA GLY A 236 20.14 5.65 -52.12
C GLY A 236 20.16 5.76 -50.59
N GLN A 237 21.11 5.10 -49.91
CA GLN A 237 21.15 5.02 -48.43
C GLN A 237 19.85 4.52 -47.79
N THR A 238 19.07 3.70 -48.50
CA THR A 238 17.78 3.18 -48.02
C THR A 238 17.90 1.78 -47.43
N GLN A 239 18.96 1.04 -47.78
CA GLN A 239 19.14 -0.34 -47.31
C GLN A 239 20.60 -0.80 -47.37
N CYS A 240 20.97 -1.69 -46.45
CA CYS A 240 22.25 -2.40 -46.47
C CYS A 240 22.19 -3.61 -47.42
N ILE A 241 23.00 -3.57 -48.48
CA ILE A 241 23.13 -4.64 -49.49
C ILE A 241 24.47 -5.36 -49.34
N SER A 242 24.54 -6.63 -49.72
CA SER A 242 25.79 -7.40 -49.66
C SER A 242 26.83 -6.79 -50.60
N ILE A 243 28.06 -6.66 -50.12
CA ILE A 243 29.18 -6.24 -50.96
C ILE A 243 29.46 -7.40 -51.93
N PRO A 244 29.41 -7.20 -53.26
CA PRO A 244 29.78 -8.24 -54.21
C PRO A 244 31.18 -8.71 -53.87
N LYS A 245 31.32 -9.99 -53.53
CA LYS A 245 32.63 -10.59 -53.34
C LYS A 245 33.33 -10.44 -54.68
N ALA A 246 34.32 -9.55 -54.74
CA ALA A 246 35.11 -9.38 -55.96
C ALA A 246 35.60 -10.77 -56.34
N GLU A 247 35.12 -11.29 -57.46
CA GLU A 247 35.64 -12.52 -58.01
C GLU A 247 37.09 -12.21 -58.33
N THR A 248 37.98 -12.66 -57.46
CA THR A 248 39.41 -12.66 -57.73
C THR A 248 39.56 -13.52 -58.96
N LYS A 249 39.57 -12.90 -60.15
CA LYS A 249 39.96 -13.57 -61.38
C LYS A 249 41.33 -14.15 -61.06
N THR A 250 41.37 -15.46 -60.88
CA THR A 250 42.61 -16.19 -60.79
C THR A 250 43.29 -16.00 -62.13
N ILE A 251 44.15 -14.99 -62.23
CA ILE A 251 45.02 -14.82 -63.36
C ILE A 251 45.90 -16.06 -63.32
N ALA A 252 45.69 -16.98 -64.27
CA ALA A 252 46.56 -18.13 -64.42
C ALA A 252 48.02 -17.63 -64.45
N PRO A 253 48.94 -18.25 -63.70
CA PRO A 253 50.31 -17.79 -63.65
C PRO A 253 50.88 -17.80 -65.07
N VAL A 254 51.12 -16.61 -65.62
CA VAL A 254 51.88 -16.46 -66.85
C VAL A 254 53.31 -16.90 -66.53
N ILE A 255 53.71 -18.07 -67.04
CA ILE A 255 55.08 -18.56 -66.97
C ILE A 255 55.95 -17.57 -67.73
N LYS A 256 56.51 -16.59 -67.02
CA LYS A 256 57.56 -15.72 -67.53
C LYS A 256 58.85 -16.52 -67.56
N LYS A 257 59.34 -16.77 -68.77
CA LYS A 257 60.69 -17.28 -69.03
C LYS A 257 61.68 -16.24 -68.48
N VAL A 258 62.43 -16.66 -67.47
CA VAL A 258 63.48 -15.88 -66.81
C VAL A 258 64.55 -15.54 -67.85
N LEU A 259 64.75 -14.25 -68.09
CA LEU A 259 65.95 -13.71 -68.73
C LEU A 259 66.65 -12.88 -67.65
N GLU A 260 67.77 -13.41 -67.17
CA GLU A 260 68.67 -12.76 -66.24
C GLU A 260 69.16 -11.43 -66.82
N VAL A 261 68.96 -10.34 -66.07
CA VAL A 261 69.67 -9.08 -66.26
C VAL A 261 70.22 -8.66 -64.90
N LYS A 262 71.52 -8.37 -64.90
CA LYS A 262 72.39 -8.10 -63.76
C LYS A 262 72.01 -6.82 -63.01
N GLU A 263 72.28 -6.87 -61.71
CA GLU A 263 72.28 -5.77 -60.74
C GLU A 263 72.97 -4.50 -61.24
N ASN A 264 72.40 -3.34 -60.90
CA ASN A 264 73.21 -2.21 -60.48
C ASN A 264 72.48 -1.34 -59.44
N THR A 265 73.18 -1.11 -58.34
CA THR A 265 72.79 -0.50 -57.08
C THR A 265 72.67 1.02 -57.20
N THR A 266 71.68 1.66 -56.54
CA THR A 266 71.94 2.97 -55.89
C THR A 266 70.98 3.24 -54.74
N ILE A 267 71.59 3.43 -53.57
CA ILE A 267 71.01 3.87 -52.29
C ILE A 267 70.67 5.36 -52.41
N ASN A 268 69.51 5.79 -51.90
CA ASN A 268 69.37 7.12 -51.32
C ASN A 268 68.33 7.13 -50.19
N LYS A 269 68.81 7.59 -49.01
CA LYS A 269 68.06 7.94 -47.81
C LYS A 269 67.84 9.46 -47.83
N PRO A 270 66.67 9.98 -47.42
CA PRO A 270 66.56 10.76 -46.16
C PRO A 270 65.15 10.59 -45.54
N ASP A 271 64.72 11.11 -44.40
CA ASP A 271 65.26 11.52 -43.09
C ASP A 271 64.04 11.41 -42.11
N PRO A 272 64.23 11.53 -40.79
CA PRO A 272 63.23 11.13 -39.78
C PRO A 272 62.28 12.28 -39.46
N ILE A 273 60.96 12.03 -39.48
CA ILE A 273 59.96 13.00 -39.01
C ILE A 273 58.91 12.33 -38.12
N ASP A 274 58.82 12.93 -36.93
CA ASP A 274 57.74 13.04 -35.95
C ASP A 274 57.35 11.91 -34.98
N LYS A 275 57.71 12.23 -33.73
CA LYS A 275 57.21 11.71 -32.47
C LYS A 275 55.68 11.81 -32.41
N VAL A 276 55.00 10.68 -32.31
CA VAL A 276 53.63 10.62 -31.79
C VAL A 276 53.71 10.35 -30.28
N VAL A 277 53.23 11.33 -29.52
CA VAL A 277 53.07 11.31 -28.07
C VAL A 277 52.05 10.22 -27.71
N VAL A 278 52.53 9.19 -27.01
CA VAL A 278 51.67 8.19 -26.36
C VAL A 278 51.14 8.82 -25.07
N THR A 279 49.90 9.30 -25.09
CA THR A 279 49.15 9.59 -23.86
C THR A 279 48.66 8.27 -23.28
N ASN A 280 49.25 7.88 -22.15
CA ASN A 280 48.73 6.83 -21.28
C ASN A 280 47.26 7.13 -20.94
N THR A 281 46.37 6.26 -21.40
CA THR A 281 45.01 6.21 -20.88
C THR A 281 45.08 5.42 -19.58
N GLU A 282 44.99 6.11 -18.45
CA GLU A 282 44.78 5.45 -17.16
C GLU A 282 43.44 4.70 -17.22
N GLU A 283 43.54 3.38 -17.00
CA GLU A 283 42.42 2.49 -16.77
C GLU A 283 41.70 2.93 -15.48
N VAL A 284 40.64 3.72 -15.65
CA VAL A 284 39.72 4.03 -14.55
C VAL A 284 38.92 2.78 -14.23
N LYS A 285 39.44 2.01 -13.27
CA LYS A 285 38.72 0.94 -12.58
C LYS A 285 37.34 1.47 -12.17
N PRO A 286 36.22 0.84 -12.57
CA PRO A 286 34.91 1.28 -12.13
C PRO A 286 34.83 1.12 -10.62
N LYS A 287 34.76 2.25 -9.90
CA LYS A 287 34.42 2.26 -8.47
C LYS A 287 33.09 1.54 -8.33
N SER A 288 33.13 0.45 -7.57
CA SER A 288 32.03 -0.49 -7.45
C SER A 288 30.72 0.23 -7.09
N PHE A 289 29.68 -0.15 -7.82
CA PHE A 289 28.28 0.19 -7.56
C PHE A 289 27.88 -0.02 -6.08
N TRP A 290 28.55 -0.95 -5.39
CA TRP A 290 28.36 -1.24 -3.96
C TRP A 290 28.81 -0.13 -2.99
N ALA A 291 29.65 0.82 -3.40
CA ALA A 291 30.07 1.93 -2.54
C ALA A 291 28.99 3.00 -2.38
N LYS A 292 28.00 3.09 -3.28
CA LYS A 292 26.92 4.09 -3.21
C LYS A 292 25.73 3.67 -2.35
N ILE A 293 25.52 2.37 -2.12
CA ILE A 293 24.39 1.86 -1.35
C ILE A 293 24.61 1.99 0.18
N LYS A 294 25.86 1.95 0.65
CA LYS A 294 26.15 2.05 2.10
C LYS A 294 25.82 3.42 2.70
N ASN A 295 25.94 4.51 1.94
CA ASN A 295 25.60 5.85 2.44
C ASN A 295 24.08 6.14 2.48
N TRP A 296 23.24 5.24 1.96
CA TRP A 296 21.78 5.41 1.99
C TRP A 296 21.11 4.63 3.13
N LEU A 297 21.79 3.62 3.69
CA LEU A 297 21.22 2.72 4.71
C LEU A 297 21.64 3.01 6.16
N GLY A 298 22.43 4.05 6.42
CA GLY A 298 22.68 4.52 7.80
C GLY A 298 23.25 3.46 8.75
N PHE A 299 24.25 2.70 8.31
CA PHE A 299 25.14 1.91 9.16
C PHE A 299 26.52 2.55 9.21
#